data_AF-A0A225VSH1-F1
#
_entry.id   AF-A0A225VSH1-F1
#
_cell.length_a   1.000
_cell.length_b   1.000
_cell.length_c   1.000
_cell.angle_alpha   90.00
_cell.angle_beta   90.00
_cell.angle_gamma   90.00
#
_symmetry.space_group_name_H-M   'P 1'
#
loop_
_entity.id
_entity.type
_entity.pdbx_description
1 polymer ?
#
loop_
_entity_poly.entity_id
_entity_poly.type
_entity_poly.pdbx_seq_one_letter_code
_entity_poly.pdbx_strand_id
1 'polypeptide(L)'
;MATRDLTRQFLQLRADEKAKVLRRKNIVSHREEGNALMKSAELEATSVAIAPGWVDVVNGTNQHVARIKEMMEKLNKLHTSRLMVRFDGSESRYEQEIDHMTQEITEEFRSAEKGLRRMAQSDRNGEFSAADAKTRQNVQRALATQLQTLSVDFRKSQKTYLARVKNQKEGPVEFDFLAENDAKQKRRGGADTGFTQAQITEVEIAEDVINERDHEIQRIATSITELATIFKELAVLVIDQGTILDRIDYNMEQVVEQTEKGIEELEKAEETQKNSRPMKCIGLLLVLIFIMTVLLVLKHS
;
A
#
# COMPACT_ATOMS: atom_id res chain seq x y z
N MET A 1 43.09 25.52 30.28
CA MET A 1 43.01 24.86 28.96
C MET A 1 41.57 24.98 28.47
N ALA A 2 41.30 25.80 27.45
CA ALA A 2 39.97 25.91 26.85
C ALA A 2 39.93 25.04 25.59
N THR A 3 39.09 24.00 25.60
CA THR A 3 38.83 23.13 24.45
C THR A 3 38.06 23.92 23.40
N ARG A 4 38.69 24.19 22.26
CA ARG A 4 38.02 24.80 21.09
C ARG A 4 36.98 23.83 20.56
N ASP A 5 35.72 24.26 20.55
CA ASP A 5 34.61 23.51 19.98
C ASP A 5 34.68 23.56 18.44
N LEU A 6 35.18 22.47 17.84
CA LEU A 6 35.34 22.31 16.39
C LEU A 6 33.98 22.20 15.66
N THR A 7 32.90 21.88 16.37
CA THR A 7 31.58 21.66 15.79
C THR A 7 31.02 22.92 15.15
N ARG A 8 31.25 24.07 15.78
CA ARG A 8 30.82 25.38 15.24
C ARG A 8 31.59 25.78 14.00
N GLN A 9 32.91 25.52 13.97
CA GLN A 9 33.72 25.76 12.77
C GLN A 9 33.28 24.87 11.60
N PHE A 10 32.95 23.60 11.88
CA PHE A 10 32.47 22.68 10.84
C PHE A 10 31.12 23.12 10.25
N LEU A 11 30.17 23.55 11.08
CA LEU A 11 28.88 24.05 10.61
C LEU A 11 29.01 25.33 9.78
N GLN A 12 29.93 26.23 10.15
CA GLN A 12 30.22 27.43 9.36
C GLN A 12 30.85 27.10 8.01
N LEU A 13 31.85 26.22 7.99
CA LEU A 13 32.50 25.79 6.74
C LEU A 13 31.49 25.10 5.81
N ARG A 14 30.61 24.25 6.35
CA ARG A 14 29.55 23.59 5.57
C ARG A 14 28.53 24.56 4.99
N ALA A 15 28.14 25.60 5.74
CA ALA A 15 27.24 26.63 5.24
C ALA A 15 27.88 27.47 4.13
N ASP A 16 29.16 27.81 4.28
CA ASP A 16 29.92 28.60 3.31
C ASP A 16 30.18 27.84 2.00
N GLU A 17 30.44 26.52 2.08
CA GLU A 17 30.54 25.61 0.94
C GLU A 17 29.21 25.57 0.15
N LYS A 18 28.09 25.44 0.86
CA LYS A 18 26.74 25.39 0.27
C LYS A 18 26.41 26.68 -0.46
N ALA A 19 26.80 27.84 0.09
CA ALA A 19 26.63 29.15 -0.54
C ALA A 19 27.49 29.32 -1.81
N LYS A 20 28.74 28.82 -1.80
CA LYS A 20 29.64 28.83 -2.97
C LYS A 20 29.15 27.94 -4.11
N VAL A 21 28.55 26.79 -3.80
CA VAL A 21 27.92 25.90 -4.80
C VAL A 21 26.70 26.57 -5.42
N LEU A 22 25.86 27.23 -4.63
CA LEU A 22 24.68 27.95 -5.12
C LEU A 22 25.04 29.12 -6.04
N ARG A 23 26.09 29.89 -5.68
CA ARG A 23 26.63 30.95 -6.55
C ARG A 23 27.21 30.41 -7.86
N ARG A 24 27.92 29.28 -7.83
CA ARG A 24 28.41 28.63 -9.05
C ARG A 24 27.27 28.15 -9.94
N LYS A 25 26.17 27.66 -9.35
CA LYS A 25 24.98 27.25 -10.09
C LYS A 25 24.28 28.43 -10.79
N ASN A 26 24.16 29.58 -10.12
CA ASN A 26 23.57 30.80 -10.69
C ASN A 26 24.43 31.45 -11.80
N ILE A 27 25.76 31.30 -11.78
CA ILE A 27 26.63 31.89 -12.82
C ILE A 27 26.61 31.06 -14.11
N VAL A 28 26.38 29.74 -14.03
CA VAL A 28 26.34 28.84 -15.20
C VAL A 28 24.97 28.85 -15.90
N SER A 29 23.88 29.11 -15.18
CA SER A 29 22.51 29.13 -15.72
C SER A 29 22.21 30.33 -16.64
N HIS A 30 22.94 31.45 -16.52
CA HIS A 30 22.53 32.70 -17.16
C HIS A 30 22.85 32.87 -18.67
N ARG A 31 23.48 31.88 -19.34
CA ARG A 31 23.89 32.04 -20.75
C ARG A 31 23.20 31.14 -21.78
N GLU A 32 22.52 30.05 -21.38
CA GLU A 32 21.91 29.12 -22.36
C GLU A 32 20.48 28.64 -22.03
N GLU A 33 19.92 28.90 -20.85
CA GLU A 33 18.63 28.29 -20.44
C GLU A 33 17.36 29.08 -20.77
N GLY A 34 17.47 30.37 -21.13
CA GLY A 34 16.31 31.27 -21.28
C GLY A 34 15.31 30.86 -22.38
N ASN A 35 15.79 30.25 -23.47
CA ASN A 35 14.92 29.83 -24.59
C ASN A 35 14.46 28.37 -24.50
N ALA A 36 15.17 27.51 -23.76
CA ALA A 36 14.80 26.12 -23.60
C ALA A 36 13.74 25.92 -22.49
N LEU A 37 13.86 26.67 -21.39
CA LEU A 37 12.93 26.57 -20.25
C LEU A 37 11.54 27.12 -20.54
N MET A 38 11.39 28.11 -21.42
CA MET A 38 10.07 28.63 -21.77
C MET A 38 9.28 27.65 -22.65
N LYS A 39 9.99 26.92 -23.53
CA LYS A 39 9.40 25.90 -24.40
C LYS A 39 9.11 24.59 -23.66
N SER A 40 9.90 24.23 -22.65
CA SER A 40 9.60 23.07 -21.78
C SER A 40 8.51 23.38 -20.75
N ALA A 41 8.43 24.61 -20.23
CA ALA A 41 7.37 25.01 -19.32
C ALA A 41 5.98 25.06 -19.97
N GLU A 42 5.86 25.44 -21.25
CA GLU A 42 4.59 25.34 -22.00
C GLU A 42 4.17 23.89 -22.30
N LEU A 43 5.13 22.97 -22.41
CA LEU A 43 4.86 21.55 -22.63
C LEU A 43 4.60 20.77 -21.33
N GLU A 44 5.20 21.16 -20.21
CA GLU A 44 4.97 20.52 -18.90
C GLU A 44 3.76 21.07 -18.14
N ALA A 45 3.38 22.33 -18.35
CA ALA A 45 2.19 22.92 -17.70
C ALA A 45 0.85 22.35 -18.19
N THR A 46 0.86 21.49 -19.22
CA THR A 46 -0.34 20.83 -19.76
C THR A 46 -0.30 19.30 -19.69
N SER A 47 0.61 18.73 -18.89
CA SER A 47 0.44 17.35 -18.44
C SER A 47 -0.21 17.39 -17.06
N VAL A 48 -1.54 17.52 -17.03
CA VAL A 48 -2.30 17.09 -15.86
C VAL A 48 -1.87 15.64 -15.64
N ALA A 49 -1.12 15.37 -14.57
CA ALA A 49 -0.73 14.02 -14.19
C ALA A 49 -2.02 13.27 -13.85
N ILE A 50 -2.66 12.69 -14.87
CA ILE A 50 -3.84 11.86 -14.71
C ILE A 50 -3.37 10.69 -13.85
N ALA A 51 -3.83 10.66 -12.60
CA ALA A 51 -3.53 9.56 -11.70
C ALA A 51 -3.84 8.25 -12.43
N PRO A 52 -2.95 7.25 -12.40
CA PRO A 52 -3.19 5.99 -13.09
C PRO A 52 -4.56 5.42 -12.70
N GLY A 53 -5.32 4.86 -13.64
CA GLY A 53 -6.69 4.39 -13.38
C GLY A 53 -6.82 3.33 -12.27
N TRP A 54 -5.72 2.69 -11.86
CA TRP A 54 -5.70 1.80 -10.68
C TRP A 54 -5.80 2.57 -9.34
N VAL A 55 -5.39 3.85 -9.32
CA VAL A 55 -5.51 4.73 -8.14
C VAL A 55 -6.98 4.99 -7.81
N ASP A 56 -7.84 5.14 -8.83
CA ASP A 56 -9.29 5.29 -8.61
C ASP A 56 -9.90 4.02 -8.00
N VAL A 57 -9.45 2.85 -8.44
CA VAL A 57 -9.86 1.56 -7.86
C VAL A 57 -9.41 1.45 -6.40
N VAL A 58 -8.21 1.92 -6.08
CA VAL A 58 -7.69 1.96 -4.71
C VAL A 58 -8.49 2.91 -3.83
N ASN A 59 -8.82 4.10 -4.34
CA ASN A 59 -9.66 5.06 -3.63
C ASN A 59 -11.06 4.50 -3.38
N GLY A 60 -11.66 3.86 -4.38
CA GLY A 60 -12.94 3.17 -4.23
C GLY A 60 -12.88 2.07 -3.19
N THR A 61 -11.84 1.22 -3.22
CA THR A 61 -11.65 0.13 -2.26
C THR A 61 -11.46 0.67 -0.84
N ASN A 62 -10.69 1.74 -0.66
CA ASN A 62 -10.54 2.40 0.65
C ASN A 62 -11.86 2.97 1.18
N GLN A 63 -12.72 3.51 0.31
CA GLN A 63 -14.05 3.95 0.71
C GLN A 63 -14.92 2.77 1.17
N HIS A 64 -14.92 1.65 0.46
CA HIS A 64 -15.61 0.43 0.89
C HIS A 64 -15.11 -0.04 2.26
N VAL A 65 -13.79 -0.09 2.45
CA VAL A 65 -13.16 -0.45 3.73
C VAL A 65 -13.58 0.47 4.87
N ALA A 66 -13.67 1.78 4.62
CA ALA A 66 -14.15 2.74 5.62
C ALA A 66 -15.63 2.52 5.96
N ARG A 67 -16.48 2.32 4.95
CA ARG A 67 -17.91 2.01 5.14
C ARG A 67 -18.12 0.73 5.94
N ILE A 68 -17.40 -0.35 5.61
CA ILE A 68 -17.45 -1.63 6.34
C ILE A 68 -17.17 -1.39 7.82
N LYS A 69 -16.11 -0.65 8.17
CA LYS A 69 -15.79 -0.36 9.57
C LYS A 69 -16.91 0.38 10.29
N GLU A 70 -17.49 1.40 9.66
CA GLU A 70 -18.60 2.16 10.24
C GLU A 70 -19.85 1.30 10.45
N MET A 71 -20.20 0.48 9.44
CA MET A 71 -21.35 -0.41 9.49
C MET A 71 -21.17 -1.52 10.52
N MET A 72 -19.96 -2.07 10.67
CA MET A 72 -19.64 -3.03 11.72
C MET A 72 -19.83 -2.44 13.12
N GLU A 73 -19.48 -1.17 13.34
CA GLU A 73 -19.71 -0.51 14.62
C GLU A 73 -21.20 -0.33 14.91
N LYS A 74 -21.98 0.08 13.90
CA LYS A 74 -23.45 0.19 14.00
C LYS A 74 -24.09 -1.17 14.27
N LEU A 75 -23.66 -2.20 13.56
CA LEU A 75 -24.13 -3.58 13.75
C LEU A 75 -23.85 -4.08 15.17
N ASN A 76 -22.67 -3.81 15.73
CA ASN A 76 -22.36 -4.20 17.11
C ASN A 76 -23.27 -3.50 18.14
N LYS A 77 -23.67 -2.24 17.87
CA LYS A 77 -24.67 -1.52 18.70
C LYS A 77 -26.05 -2.16 18.58
N LEU A 78 -26.46 -2.57 17.38
CA LEU A 78 -27.71 -3.31 17.15
C LEU A 78 -27.71 -4.68 17.83
N HIS A 79 -26.63 -5.47 17.70
CA HIS A 79 -26.45 -6.73 18.43
C HIS A 79 -26.62 -6.54 19.93
N THR A 80 -25.96 -5.52 20.51
CA THR A 80 -26.07 -5.22 21.95
C THR A 80 -27.50 -4.83 22.33
N SER A 81 -28.17 -4.03 21.49
CA SER A 81 -29.54 -3.57 21.73
C SER A 81 -30.55 -4.73 21.66
N ARG A 82 -30.39 -5.66 20.70
CA ARG A 82 -31.24 -6.84 20.52
C ARG A 82 -31.11 -7.83 21.68
N LEU A 83 -29.91 -7.95 22.25
CA LEU A 83 -29.60 -8.80 23.42
C LEU A 83 -30.03 -8.19 24.76
N MET A 84 -30.40 -6.90 24.80
CA MET A 84 -30.98 -6.32 26.02
C MET A 84 -32.41 -6.82 26.22
N VAL A 85 -32.72 -7.22 27.47
CA VAL A 85 -34.08 -7.64 27.85
C VAL A 85 -35.02 -6.45 27.75
N ARG A 86 -35.89 -6.45 26.73
CA ARG A 86 -36.90 -5.41 26.49
C ARG A 86 -38.27 -6.08 26.30
N PHE A 87 -39.30 -5.54 26.97
CA PHE A 87 -40.67 -6.08 26.92
C PHE A 87 -41.57 -5.37 25.90
N ASP A 88 -40.99 -4.63 24.94
CA ASP A 88 -41.71 -3.77 23.98
C ASP A 88 -42.00 -4.46 22.63
N GLY A 89 -41.59 -5.72 22.44
CA GLY A 89 -41.76 -6.43 21.16
C GLY A 89 -40.91 -5.87 20.00
N SER A 90 -39.92 -5.03 20.28
CA SER A 90 -39.01 -4.45 19.27
C SER A 90 -38.02 -5.44 18.68
N GLU A 91 -37.97 -6.66 19.22
CA GLU A 91 -37.11 -7.77 18.81
C GLU A 91 -37.09 -8.00 17.30
N SER A 92 -38.25 -8.15 16.68
CA SER A 92 -38.38 -8.43 15.25
C SER A 92 -37.87 -7.27 14.37
N ARG A 93 -37.96 -6.02 14.86
CA ARG A 93 -37.42 -4.86 14.12
C ARG A 93 -35.89 -4.89 14.13
N TYR A 94 -35.29 -5.21 15.27
CA TYR A 94 -33.84 -5.32 15.37
C TYR A 94 -33.31 -6.50 14.55
N GLU A 95 -34.00 -7.65 14.52
CA GLU A 95 -33.65 -8.79 13.66
C GLU A 95 -33.61 -8.39 12.18
N GLN A 96 -34.64 -7.70 11.70
CA GLN A 96 -34.69 -7.20 10.32
C GLN A 96 -33.56 -6.19 10.02
N GLU A 97 -33.26 -5.30 10.97
CA GLU A 97 -32.20 -4.31 10.81
C GLU A 97 -30.80 -4.95 10.83
N ILE A 98 -30.59 -5.95 11.69
CA ILE A 98 -29.37 -6.77 11.76
C ILE A 98 -29.18 -7.55 10.45
N ASP A 99 -30.23 -8.18 9.94
CA ASP A 99 -30.21 -8.89 8.66
C ASP A 99 -29.81 -7.97 7.51
N HIS A 100 -30.47 -6.81 7.40
CA HIS A 100 -30.20 -5.82 6.37
C HIS A 100 -28.76 -5.32 6.44
N MET A 101 -28.30 -4.93 7.63
CA MET A 101 -26.94 -4.45 7.84
C MET A 101 -25.89 -5.53 7.56
N THR A 102 -26.19 -6.79 7.88
CA THR A 102 -25.33 -7.95 7.58
C THR A 102 -25.19 -8.18 6.08
N GLN A 103 -26.28 -8.05 5.32
CA GLN A 103 -26.27 -8.14 3.86
C GLN A 103 -25.47 -7.00 3.23
N GLU A 104 -25.74 -5.75 3.62
CA GLU A 104 -25.01 -4.60 3.08
C GLU A 104 -23.50 -4.68 3.37
N ILE A 105 -23.09 -5.12 4.58
CA ILE A 105 -21.67 -5.32 4.89
C ILE A 105 -21.06 -6.37 3.96
N THR A 106 -21.77 -7.46 3.70
CA THR A 106 -21.31 -8.53 2.81
C THR A 106 -21.17 -8.05 1.36
N GLU A 107 -22.11 -7.22 0.88
CA GLU A 107 -22.04 -6.59 -0.44
C GLU A 107 -20.87 -5.60 -0.57
N GLU A 108 -20.56 -4.85 0.49
CA GLU A 108 -19.40 -3.97 0.52
C GLU A 108 -18.08 -4.77 0.46
N PHE A 109 -18.00 -5.91 1.17
CA PHE A 109 -16.86 -6.84 1.06
C PHE A 109 -16.71 -7.38 -0.37
N ARG A 110 -17.81 -7.79 -1.02
CA ARG A 110 -17.81 -8.25 -2.42
C ARG A 110 -17.35 -7.16 -3.39
N SER A 111 -17.81 -5.93 -3.18
CA SER A 111 -17.45 -4.79 -4.03
C SER A 111 -15.96 -4.45 -3.91
N ALA A 112 -15.43 -4.45 -2.68
CA ALA A 112 -14.02 -4.26 -2.42
C ALA A 112 -13.14 -5.39 -3.01
N GLU A 113 -13.57 -6.64 -2.88
CA GLU A 113 -12.90 -7.82 -3.45
C GLU A 113 -12.85 -7.76 -4.98
N LYS A 114 -13.98 -7.43 -5.63
CA LYS A 114 -14.06 -7.25 -7.09
C LYS A 114 -13.14 -6.13 -7.58
N GLY A 115 -13.05 -5.02 -6.84
CA GLY A 115 -12.12 -3.93 -7.11
C GLY A 115 -10.65 -4.40 -7.09
N LEU A 116 -10.26 -5.12 -6.05
CA LEU A 116 -8.91 -5.70 -5.93
C LEU A 116 -8.59 -6.72 -7.02
N ARG A 117 -9.56 -7.57 -7.40
CA ARG A 117 -9.38 -8.52 -8.51
C ARG A 117 -9.17 -7.83 -9.85
N ARG A 118 -9.93 -6.76 -10.13
CA ARG A 118 -9.73 -5.96 -11.36
C ARG A 118 -8.33 -5.37 -11.40
N MET A 119 -7.84 -4.83 -10.28
CA MET A 119 -6.48 -4.31 -10.19
C MET A 119 -5.41 -5.40 -10.42
N ALA A 120 -5.65 -6.63 -9.98
CA ALA A 120 -4.78 -7.79 -10.27
C ALA A 120 -4.72 -8.13 -11.77
N GLN A 121 -5.85 -8.04 -12.47
CA GLN A 121 -5.96 -8.40 -13.88
C GLN A 121 -5.38 -7.34 -14.82
N SER A 122 -5.44 -6.06 -14.42
CA SER A 122 -4.83 -4.94 -15.15
C SER A 122 -3.30 -5.03 -15.28
N ASP A 123 -2.65 -5.96 -14.56
CA ASP A 123 -1.22 -6.23 -14.64
C ASP A 123 -0.79 -6.80 -16.00
N ARG A 124 -1.70 -7.47 -16.72
CA ARG A 124 -1.36 -8.19 -17.97
C ARG A 124 -1.24 -7.30 -19.21
N ASN A 125 -1.70 -6.05 -19.15
CA ASN A 125 -1.75 -5.19 -20.33
C ASN A 125 -0.48 -4.35 -20.58
N GLY A 126 0.54 -4.44 -19.72
CA GLY A 126 1.90 -3.93 -20.02
C GLY A 126 2.05 -2.41 -20.21
N GLU A 127 1.03 -1.60 -19.92
CA GLU A 127 1.03 -0.15 -20.19
C GLU A 127 1.81 0.72 -19.19
N PHE A 128 2.39 0.16 -18.12
CA PHE A 128 2.94 0.95 -17.00
C PHE A 128 4.40 0.62 -16.67
N SER A 129 5.14 1.63 -16.19
CA SER A 129 6.52 1.52 -15.72
C SER A 129 6.68 0.44 -14.64
N ALA A 130 7.81 -0.26 -14.62
CA ALA A 130 8.10 -1.32 -13.63
C ALA A 130 7.96 -0.82 -12.17
N ALA A 131 8.23 0.45 -11.91
CA ALA A 131 8.05 1.09 -10.60
C ALA A 131 6.57 1.25 -10.21
N ASP A 132 5.69 1.55 -11.17
CA ASP A 132 4.24 1.68 -10.95
C ASP A 132 3.59 0.32 -10.72
N ALA A 133 4.04 -0.70 -11.46
CA ALA A 133 3.60 -2.08 -11.26
C ALA A 133 3.89 -2.56 -9.83
N LYS A 134 5.11 -2.31 -9.33
CA LYS A 134 5.52 -2.66 -7.97
C LYS A 134 4.71 -1.90 -6.91
N THR A 135 4.50 -0.61 -7.10
CA THR A 135 3.71 0.22 -6.18
C THR A 135 2.26 -0.26 -6.09
N ARG A 136 1.62 -0.50 -7.24
CA ARG A 136 0.27 -1.06 -7.34
C ARG A 136 0.16 -2.40 -6.60
N GLN A 137 1.11 -3.31 -6.82
CA GLN A 137 1.12 -4.62 -6.19
C GLN A 137 1.23 -4.54 -4.66
N ASN A 138 2.05 -3.61 -4.15
CA ASN A 138 2.17 -3.37 -2.70
C ASN A 138 0.86 -2.83 -2.11
N VAL A 139 0.23 -1.86 -2.78
CA VAL A 139 -1.05 -1.29 -2.34
C VAL A 139 -2.16 -2.35 -2.36
N GLN A 140 -2.23 -3.16 -3.41
CA GLN A 140 -3.17 -4.28 -3.52
C GLN A 140 -3.07 -5.23 -2.34
N ARG A 141 -1.85 -5.63 -1.97
CA ARG A 141 -1.62 -6.52 -0.83
C ARG A 141 -2.04 -5.89 0.48
N ALA A 142 -1.66 -4.63 0.71
CA ALA A 142 -2.04 -3.93 1.94
C ALA A 142 -3.56 -3.89 2.12
N LEU A 143 -4.29 -3.58 1.05
CA LEU A 143 -5.76 -3.57 1.03
C LEU A 143 -6.37 -4.97 1.19
N ALA A 144 -5.81 -5.99 0.53
CA ALA A 144 -6.27 -7.37 0.67
C ALA A 144 -6.10 -7.87 2.11
N THR A 145 -4.95 -7.63 2.74
CA THR A 145 -4.71 -7.94 4.15
C THR A 145 -5.68 -7.19 5.06
N GLN A 146 -5.92 -5.90 4.80
CA GLN A 146 -6.87 -5.12 5.60
C GLN A 146 -8.30 -5.65 5.51
N LEU A 147 -8.77 -6.03 4.32
CA LEU A 147 -10.08 -6.66 4.14
C LEU A 147 -10.16 -8.04 4.79
N GLN A 148 -9.09 -8.83 4.73
CA GLN A 148 -9.03 -10.12 5.43
C GLN A 148 -9.18 -9.95 6.94
N THR A 149 -8.45 -9.02 7.55
CA THR A 149 -8.57 -8.71 8.98
C THR A 149 -10.01 -8.31 9.33
N LEU A 150 -10.62 -7.40 8.55
CA LEU A 150 -12.00 -6.98 8.77
C LEU A 150 -13.00 -8.15 8.61
N SER A 151 -12.79 -9.04 7.65
CA SER A 151 -13.62 -10.23 7.44
C SER A 151 -13.53 -11.20 8.62
N VAL A 152 -12.34 -11.38 9.20
CA VAL A 152 -12.15 -12.16 10.44
C VAL A 152 -12.89 -11.52 11.61
N ASP A 153 -12.70 -10.20 11.82
CA ASP A 153 -13.33 -9.47 12.92
C ASP A 153 -14.87 -9.52 12.82
N PHE A 154 -15.42 -9.37 11.60
CA PHE A 154 -16.85 -9.46 11.37
C PHE A 154 -17.41 -10.85 11.67
N ARG A 155 -16.79 -11.91 11.12
CA ARG A 155 -17.23 -13.30 11.37
C ARG A 155 -17.15 -13.65 12.86
N LYS A 156 -16.12 -13.19 13.56
CA LYS A 156 -15.99 -13.35 15.02
C LYS A 156 -17.11 -12.63 15.78
N SER A 157 -17.45 -11.40 15.37
CA SER A 157 -18.57 -10.66 15.98
C SER A 157 -19.91 -11.38 15.77
N GLN A 158 -20.20 -11.79 14.53
CA GLN A 158 -21.42 -12.54 14.19
C GLN A 158 -21.54 -13.85 14.97
N LYS A 159 -20.44 -14.61 15.06
CA LYS A 159 -20.40 -15.84 15.86
C LYS A 159 -20.66 -15.60 17.35
N THR A 160 -20.08 -14.53 17.89
CA THR A 160 -20.30 -14.14 19.31
C THR A 160 -21.76 -13.75 19.54
N TYR A 161 -22.37 -13.04 18.60
CA TYR A 161 -23.78 -12.68 18.64
C TYR A 161 -24.68 -13.92 18.60
N LEU A 162 -24.47 -14.83 17.63
CA LEU A 162 -25.22 -16.08 17.51
C LEU A 162 -25.17 -16.93 18.79
N ALA A 163 -23.98 -17.08 19.38
CA ALA A 163 -23.82 -17.82 20.64
C ALA A 163 -24.64 -17.20 21.78
N ARG A 164 -24.72 -15.86 21.85
CA ARG A 164 -25.51 -15.16 22.87
C ARG A 164 -27.02 -15.28 22.63
N VAL A 165 -27.46 -15.16 21.38
CA VAL A 165 -28.87 -15.35 21.01
C VAL A 165 -29.32 -16.77 21.35
N LYS A 166 -28.49 -17.78 21.07
CA LYS A 166 -28.77 -19.18 21.42
C LYS A 166 -28.89 -19.37 22.94
N ASN A 167 -27.93 -18.84 23.71
CA ASN A 167 -27.97 -18.91 25.18
C ASN A 167 -29.18 -18.21 25.80
N GLN A 168 -29.71 -17.17 25.15
CA GLN A 168 -30.93 -16.49 25.60
C GLN A 168 -32.20 -17.30 25.32
N LYS A 169 -32.24 -18.03 24.19
CA LYS A 169 -33.40 -18.82 23.75
C LYS A 169 -33.48 -20.19 24.44
N GLU A 170 -32.35 -20.87 24.64
CA GLU A 170 -32.30 -22.27 25.11
C GLU A 170 -31.82 -22.43 26.58
N GLY A 171 -31.48 -21.33 27.25
CA GLY A 171 -30.81 -21.34 28.57
C GLY A 171 -29.28 -21.45 28.42
N PRO A 172 -28.51 -21.46 29.52
CA PRO A 172 -27.06 -21.55 29.45
C PRO A 172 -26.67 -22.93 28.91
N VAL A 173 -26.50 -23.01 27.59
CA VAL A 173 -25.84 -24.15 26.96
C VAL A 173 -24.37 -23.98 27.31
N GLU A 174 -23.80 -24.93 28.06
CA GLU A 174 -22.35 -25.07 28.24
C GLU A 174 -21.75 -25.50 26.90
N PHE A 175 -21.81 -24.60 25.93
CA PHE A 175 -21.22 -24.76 24.62
C PHE A 175 -19.78 -24.28 24.76
N ASP A 176 -18.91 -25.23 25.10
CA ASP A 176 -17.49 -25.00 25.30
C ASP A 176 -16.77 -24.71 23.97
N PHE A 177 -17.05 -23.54 23.40
CA PHE A 177 -16.41 -23.04 22.17
C PHE A 177 -15.15 -22.22 22.47
N LEU A 178 -14.89 -21.92 23.75
CA LEU A 178 -13.80 -21.03 24.20
C LEU A 178 -12.72 -21.75 25.03
N ALA A 179 -12.99 -22.86 25.72
CA ALA A 179 -11.93 -23.49 26.52
C ALA A 179 -10.87 -24.20 25.68
N GLU A 180 -11.15 -24.53 24.41
CA GLU A 180 -10.12 -25.14 23.56
C GLU A 180 -9.17 -24.12 22.89
N ASN A 181 -9.53 -22.83 22.82
CA ASN A 181 -8.66 -21.80 22.23
C ASN A 181 -7.80 -21.03 23.26
N ASP A 182 -8.31 -20.75 24.46
CA ASP A 182 -7.51 -20.02 25.47
C ASP A 182 -6.39 -20.88 26.09
N ALA A 183 -6.55 -22.21 26.11
CA ALA A 183 -5.51 -23.11 26.62
C ALA A 183 -4.30 -23.28 25.65
N LYS A 184 -4.49 -23.03 24.35
CA LYS A 184 -3.43 -23.18 23.33
C LYS A 184 -2.75 -21.85 22.97
N GLN A 185 -3.35 -20.70 23.29
CA GLN A 185 -2.78 -19.39 22.96
C GLN A 185 -1.66 -18.92 23.91
N LYS A 186 -1.49 -19.56 25.07
CA LYS A 186 -0.44 -19.20 26.05
C LYS A 186 0.91 -19.90 25.85
N ARG A 187 1.08 -20.69 24.78
CA ARG A 187 2.37 -21.29 24.39
C ARG A 187 2.67 -21.12 22.91
N ARG A 188 2.88 -19.88 22.48
CA ARG A 188 3.77 -19.59 21.34
C ARG A 188 4.07 -18.09 21.28
N GLY A 189 5.10 -17.68 21.99
CA GLY A 189 5.87 -16.50 21.62
C GLY A 189 6.68 -16.85 20.37
N GLY A 190 6.37 -16.20 19.27
CA GLY A 190 7.04 -16.40 17.99
C GLY A 190 6.22 -15.76 16.89
N ALA A 191 6.79 -14.73 16.27
CA ALA A 191 6.22 -14.07 15.10
C ALA A 191 5.91 -15.13 14.02
N ASP A 192 4.62 -15.31 13.72
CA ASP A 192 4.18 -16.19 12.65
C ASP A 192 3.05 -15.51 11.88
N THR A 193 3.45 -14.58 11.02
CA THR A 193 2.63 -14.10 9.93
C THR A 193 2.65 -15.17 8.83
N GLY A 194 1.87 -16.22 9.04
CA GLY A 194 1.74 -17.36 8.16
C GLY A 194 0.51 -18.16 8.57
N PHE A 195 -0.41 -18.33 7.62
CA PHE A 195 -1.64 -19.13 7.71
C PHE A 195 -1.60 -20.24 8.77
N THR A 196 -2.39 -20.10 9.83
CA THR A 196 -2.55 -21.18 10.82
C THR A 196 -3.79 -21.99 10.51
N GLN A 197 -3.66 -23.31 10.60
CA GLN A 197 -4.70 -24.33 10.39
C GLN A 197 -6.02 -24.05 11.13
N ALA A 198 -5.99 -23.22 12.18
CA ALA A 198 -7.14 -22.71 12.92
C ALA A 198 -8.12 -21.88 12.05
N GLN A 199 -7.65 -21.28 10.96
CA GLN A 199 -8.45 -20.50 10.01
C GLN A 199 -9.17 -21.37 8.97
N ILE A 200 -8.72 -22.62 8.78
CA ILE A 200 -9.35 -23.61 7.89
C ILE A 200 -10.49 -24.33 8.62
N THR A 201 -10.34 -24.62 9.92
CA THR A 201 -11.42 -25.11 10.80
C THR A 201 -12.58 -24.11 10.94
N GLU A 202 -12.41 -22.87 10.52
CA GLU A 202 -13.47 -21.85 10.46
C GLU A 202 -14.54 -22.15 9.39
N VAL A 203 -14.22 -22.99 8.39
CA VAL A 203 -15.14 -23.43 7.33
C VAL A 203 -16.01 -24.61 7.79
N GLU A 204 -15.50 -25.46 8.68
CA GLU A 204 -16.19 -26.66 9.19
C GLU A 204 -17.31 -26.29 10.19
N ILE A 205 -17.20 -25.11 10.82
CA ILE A 205 -18.16 -24.62 11.83
C ILE A 205 -19.44 -24.04 11.20
N ALA A 206 -19.43 -23.70 9.90
CA ALA A 206 -20.61 -23.24 9.20
C ALA A 206 -21.67 -24.36 9.03
N GLU A 207 -21.25 -25.62 8.95
CA GLU A 207 -22.14 -26.76 8.69
C GLU A 207 -23.00 -27.13 9.92
N ASP A 208 -22.50 -26.97 11.15
CA ASP A 208 -23.24 -27.31 12.37
C ASP A 208 -24.35 -26.29 12.72
N VAL A 209 -24.27 -25.06 12.22
CA VAL A 209 -25.30 -24.01 12.46
C VAL A 209 -26.46 -24.09 11.46
N ILE A 210 -26.28 -24.75 10.32
CA ILE A 210 -27.26 -24.80 9.22
C ILE A 210 -28.49 -25.69 9.53
N ASN A 211 -28.43 -26.54 10.57
CA ASN A 211 -29.55 -27.39 10.98
C ASN A 211 -30.59 -26.67 11.89
N GLU A 212 -30.43 -25.36 12.12
CA GLU A 212 -31.31 -24.59 12.99
C GLU A 212 -32.65 -24.22 12.33
N ARG A 213 -33.76 -24.29 13.08
CA ARG A 213 -35.11 -23.91 12.59
C ARG A 213 -35.36 -22.40 12.63
N ASP A 214 -34.39 -21.62 13.09
CA ASP A 214 -34.48 -20.19 13.28
C ASP A 214 -33.94 -19.42 12.05
N HIS A 215 -34.84 -18.66 11.41
CA HIS A 215 -34.54 -17.92 10.19
C HIS A 215 -33.48 -16.83 10.40
N GLU A 216 -33.37 -16.23 11.59
CA GLU A 216 -32.35 -15.21 11.90
C GLU A 216 -30.95 -15.86 11.88
N ILE A 217 -30.81 -16.98 12.58
CA ILE A 217 -29.55 -17.72 12.71
C ILE A 217 -29.08 -18.20 11.34
N GLN A 218 -30.00 -18.72 10.51
CA GLN A 218 -29.67 -19.19 9.17
C GLN A 218 -29.14 -18.08 8.25
N ARG A 219 -29.67 -16.86 8.34
CA ARG A 219 -29.22 -15.72 7.52
C ARG A 219 -27.81 -15.29 7.90
N ILE A 220 -27.52 -15.21 9.19
CA ILE A 220 -26.18 -14.87 9.69
C ILE A 220 -25.18 -15.98 9.34
N ALA A 221 -25.56 -17.25 9.47
CA ALA A 221 -24.69 -18.37 9.07
C ALA A 221 -24.35 -18.32 7.56
N THR A 222 -25.32 -17.93 6.73
CA THR A 222 -25.12 -17.76 5.29
C THR A 222 -24.12 -16.64 4.99
N SER A 223 -24.22 -15.49 5.67
CA SER A 223 -23.27 -14.38 5.47
C SER A 223 -21.85 -14.73 5.93
N ILE A 224 -21.70 -15.49 7.03
CA ILE A 224 -20.40 -16.01 7.48
C ILE A 224 -19.77 -16.92 6.41
N THR A 225 -20.57 -17.81 5.82
CA THR A 225 -20.13 -18.73 4.77
C THR A 225 -19.72 -17.98 3.50
N GLU A 226 -20.49 -16.96 3.13
CA GLU A 226 -20.16 -16.10 2.01
C GLU A 226 -18.82 -15.36 2.24
N LEU A 227 -18.62 -14.81 3.43
CA LEU A 227 -17.37 -14.14 3.79
C LEU A 227 -16.18 -15.09 3.86
N ALA A 228 -16.38 -16.34 4.25
CA ALA A 228 -15.34 -17.37 4.19
C ALA A 228 -14.91 -17.64 2.73
N THR A 229 -15.84 -17.54 1.78
CA THR A 229 -15.53 -17.63 0.35
C THR A 229 -14.69 -16.43 -0.09
N ILE A 230 -15.13 -15.20 0.23
CA ILE A 230 -14.38 -13.96 -0.05
C ILE A 230 -12.97 -14.01 0.56
N PHE A 231 -12.85 -14.53 1.79
CA PHE A 231 -11.57 -14.69 2.48
C PHE A 231 -10.59 -15.57 1.69
N LYS A 232 -11.04 -16.72 1.19
CA LYS A 232 -10.23 -17.62 0.34
C LYS A 232 -9.83 -16.92 -0.96
N GLU A 233 -10.73 -16.15 -1.56
CA GLU A 233 -10.48 -15.40 -2.78
C GLU A 233 -9.41 -14.31 -2.59
N LEU A 234 -9.45 -13.61 -1.45
CA LEU A 234 -8.43 -12.62 -1.07
C LEU A 234 -7.10 -13.26 -0.66
N ALA A 235 -7.12 -14.47 -0.10
CA ALA A 235 -5.91 -15.19 0.30
C ALA A 235 -4.98 -15.45 -0.87
N VAL A 236 -5.52 -15.79 -2.03
CA VAL A 236 -4.73 -15.97 -3.27
C VAL A 236 -3.96 -14.70 -3.63
N LEU A 237 -4.55 -13.51 -3.44
CA LEU A 237 -3.89 -12.23 -3.71
C LEU A 237 -2.75 -11.92 -2.74
N VAL A 238 -2.73 -12.54 -1.56
CA VAL A 238 -1.73 -12.31 -0.50
C VAL A 238 -0.61 -13.37 -0.50
N ILE A 239 -0.92 -14.61 -0.91
CA ILE A 239 -0.03 -15.79 -0.85
C ILE A 239 1.02 -15.81 -1.98
N ASP A 240 0.76 -15.18 -3.13
CA ASP A 240 1.65 -15.23 -4.32
C ASP A 240 3.03 -14.54 -4.14
N GLN A 241 3.32 -13.99 -2.96
CA GLN A 241 4.68 -13.65 -2.53
C GLN A 241 5.01 -14.55 -1.34
N GLY A 242 6.21 -15.13 -1.30
CA GLY A 242 6.71 -15.90 -0.15
C GLY A 242 6.64 -15.15 1.20
N THR A 243 7.28 -15.75 2.21
CA THR A 243 7.27 -15.27 3.60
C THR A 243 7.54 -13.76 3.72
N ILE A 244 6.94 -13.09 4.69
CA ILE A 244 7.05 -11.62 4.86
C ILE A 244 8.50 -11.13 4.97
N LEU A 245 9.44 -11.97 5.41
CA LEU A 245 10.88 -11.67 5.42
C LEU A 245 11.47 -11.55 4.01
N ASP A 246 11.15 -12.49 3.12
CA ASP A 246 11.66 -12.55 1.74
C ASP A 246 11.30 -11.27 0.95
N ARG A 247 10.20 -10.61 1.33
CA ARG A 247 9.71 -9.36 0.72
C ARG A 247 10.54 -8.13 1.10
N ILE A 248 11.03 -8.06 2.34
CA ILE A 248 11.90 -6.95 2.78
C ILE A 248 13.27 -7.14 2.12
N ASP A 249 13.78 -8.37 2.16
CA ASP A 249 15.09 -8.71 1.59
C ASP A 249 15.09 -8.47 0.06
N TYR A 250 14.07 -8.92 -0.67
CA TYR A 250 13.95 -8.66 -2.12
C TYR A 250 13.88 -7.16 -2.46
N ASN A 251 13.08 -6.39 -1.71
CA ASN A 251 12.96 -4.96 -1.96
C ASN A 251 14.23 -4.19 -1.61
N MET A 252 14.91 -4.60 -0.54
CA MET A 252 16.19 -4.03 -0.10
C MET A 252 17.30 -4.37 -1.09
N GLU A 253 17.38 -5.61 -1.55
CA GLU A 253 18.34 -6.05 -2.56
C GLU A 253 18.17 -5.29 -3.87
N GLN A 254 16.94 -5.05 -4.30
CA GLN A 254 16.67 -4.25 -5.50
C GLN A 254 17.06 -2.77 -5.34
N VAL A 255 16.91 -2.20 -4.14
CA VAL A 255 17.37 -0.83 -3.83
C VAL A 255 18.89 -0.76 -3.80
N VAL A 256 19.55 -1.78 -3.26
CA VAL A 256 21.02 -1.90 -3.27
C VAL A 256 21.52 -1.97 -4.71
N GLU A 257 20.94 -2.84 -5.54
CA GLU A 257 21.31 -2.98 -6.96
C GLU A 257 21.12 -1.68 -7.75
N GLN A 258 20.02 -0.97 -7.54
CA GLN A 258 19.77 0.33 -8.21
C GLN A 258 20.73 1.42 -7.72
N THR A 259 21.10 1.41 -6.43
CA THR A 259 22.05 2.38 -5.87
C THR A 259 23.45 2.12 -6.42
N GLU A 260 23.87 0.87 -6.55
CA GLU A 260 25.15 0.48 -7.13
C GLU A 260 25.27 0.92 -8.59
N LYS A 261 24.23 0.67 -9.41
CA LYS A 261 24.15 1.16 -10.80
C LYS A 261 24.20 2.69 -10.87
N GLY A 262 23.51 3.39 -9.97
CA GLY A 262 23.54 4.85 -9.89
C GLY A 262 24.93 5.40 -9.53
N ILE A 263 25.69 4.70 -8.67
CA ILE A 263 27.09 5.06 -8.36
C ILE A 263 27.97 4.89 -9.60
N GLU A 264 27.81 3.81 -10.34
CA GLU A 264 28.58 3.55 -11.58
C GLU A 264 28.32 4.62 -12.65
N GLU A 265 27.07 5.06 -12.81
CA GLU A 265 26.72 6.16 -13.72
C GLU A 265 27.33 7.50 -13.28
N LEU A 266 27.38 7.78 -11.97
CA LEU A 266 28.02 8.99 -11.44
C LEU A 266 29.54 8.98 -11.67
N GLU A 267 30.19 7.84 -11.51
CA GLU A 267 31.63 7.68 -11.77
C GLU A 267 31.96 7.89 -13.25
N LYS A 268 31.18 7.27 -14.16
CA LYS A 268 31.31 7.51 -15.61
C LYS A 268 31.08 8.98 -15.99
N ALA A 269 30.12 9.63 -15.34
CA ALA A 269 29.85 11.05 -15.57
C ALA A 269 31.01 11.94 -15.09
N GLU A 270 31.62 11.63 -13.95
CA GLU A 270 32.80 12.34 -13.44
C GLU A 270 34.01 12.16 -14.37
N GLU A 271 34.28 10.94 -14.84
CA GLU A 271 35.37 10.67 -15.77
C GLU A 271 35.19 11.43 -17.10
N THR A 272 33.96 11.40 -17.63
CA THR A 272 33.59 12.16 -18.83
C THR A 272 33.76 13.67 -18.61
N GLN A 273 33.35 14.18 -17.45
CA GLN A 273 33.51 15.60 -17.12
C GLN A 273 34.98 16.00 -16.98
N LYS A 274 35.82 15.15 -16.40
CA LYS A 274 37.27 15.37 -16.26
C LYS A 274 37.96 15.42 -17.63
N ASN A 275 37.62 14.52 -18.54
CA ASN A 275 38.20 14.46 -19.89
C ASN A 275 37.68 15.54 -20.85
N SER A 276 36.56 16.21 -20.53
CA SER A 276 36.03 17.32 -21.35
C SER A 276 36.89 18.59 -21.32
N ARG A 277 37.64 18.83 -20.23
CA ARG A 277 38.48 20.02 -20.05
C ARG A 277 39.63 20.13 -21.06
N PRO A 278 40.48 19.10 -21.26
CA PRO A 278 41.54 19.16 -22.27
C PRO A 278 40.99 19.22 -23.70
N MET A 279 39.86 18.55 -23.99
CA MET A 279 39.26 18.53 -25.33
C MET A 279 38.74 19.92 -25.76
N LYS A 280 38.13 20.68 -24.86
CA LYS A 280 37.74 22.09 -25.11
C LYS A 280 38.95 23.00 -25.35
N CYS A 281 40.05 22.76 -24.63
CA CYS A 281 41.29 23.53 -24.78
C CYS A 281 41.96 23.27 -26.14
N ILE A 282 42.03 22.00 -26.55
CA ILE A 282 42.55 21.60 -27.87
C ILE A 282 41.70 22.20 -29.00
N GLY A 283 40.38 22.17 -28.89
CA GLY A 283 39.47 22.79 -29.86
C GLY A 283 39.70 24.30 -29.99
N LEU A 284 39.85 25.01 -28.88
CA LEU A 284 40.13 26.46 -28.87
C LEU A 284 41.48 26.78 -29.53
N LEU A 285 42.50 25.96 -29.28
CA LEU A 285 43.84 26.11 -29.85
C LEU A 285 43.82 25.94 -31.38
N LEU A 286 43.09 24.94 -31.89
CA LEU A 286 42.89 24.73 -33.33
C LEU A 286 42.19 25.91 -34.00
N VAL A 287 41.16 26.48 -33.37
CA VAL A 287 40.48 27.67 -33.89
C VAL A 287 41.41 28.87 -33.97
N LEU A 288 42.25 29.10 -32.95
CA LEU A 288 43.24 30.19 -32.97
C LEU A 288 44.27 30.02 -34.08
N ILE A 289 44.79 28.79 -34.28
CA ILE A 289 45.73 28.49 -35.38
C ILE A 289 45.08 28.77 -36.73
N PHE A 290 43.82 28.35 -36.92
CA PHE A 290 43.09 28.60 -38.16
C PHE A 290 42.95 30.10 -38.44
N ILE A 291 42.54 30.89 -37.45
CA ILE A 291 42.42 32.35 -37.57
C ILE A 291 43.78 32.99 -37.94
N MET A 292 44.86 32.59 -37.27
CA MET A 292 46.20 33.10 -37.57
C MET A 292 46.65 32.74 -38.99
N THR A 293 46.32 31.54 -39.46
CA THR A 293 46.65 31.08 -40.82
C THR A 293 45.89 31.89 -41.87
N VAL A 294 44.58 32.11 -41.67
CA VAL A 294 43.75 32.95 -42.55
C VAL A 294 44.27 34.38 -42.61
N LEU A 295 44.63 34.98 -41.48
CA LEU A 295 45.21 36.32 -41.43
C LEU A 295 46.55 36.41 -42.16
N LEU A 296 47.39 35.38 -42.09
CA LEU A 296 48.66 35.32 -42.81
C LEU A 296 48.46 35.27 -44.33
N VAL A 297 47.53 34.44 -44.80
CA VAL A 297 47.18 34.34 -46.22
C VAL A 297 46.61 35.66 -46.74
N LEU A 298 45.72 36.32 -45.97
CA LEU A 298 45.16 37.62 -46.35
C LEU A 298 46.18 38.77 -46.32
N LYS A 299 47.19 38.70 -45.44
CA LYS A 299 48.26 39.71 -45.38
C LYS A 299 49.29 39.56 -46.50
N HIS A 300 49.51 38.34 -46.97
CA HIS A 300 50.52 38.02 -47.99
C HIS A 300 49.92 37.90 -49.41
N SER A 301 48.60 37.97 -49.54
CA SER A 301 47.90 38.19 -50.82
C SER A 301 47.76 39.69 -51.08
#